data_AF-A0A942EXZ9-F1
#
_entry.id   AF-A0A942EXZ9-F1
#
_cell.length_a   1.000
_cell.length_b   1.000
_cell.length_c   1.000
_cell.angle_alpha   90.00
_cell.angle_beta   90.00
_cell.angle_gamma   90.00
#
_symmetry.space_group_name_H-M   'P 1'
#
loop_
_entity.id
_entity.type
_entity.pdbx_description
1 polymer ?
#
loop_
_entity_poly.entity_id
_entity_poly.type
_entity_poly.pdbx_seq_one_letter_code
_entity_poly.pdbx_strand_id
1 'polypeptide(L)'
;MIAEIILKVAGFEKGEFTYHPRPSNAGLERCLRAMCYQAQNYRGRLLADRFFAVMDDSSWHEELTLDFLRKSSFQVHSEQMVVECGEVIHNGVPFMIRGKIDGLLTDLAGVDRLFEHKAINHFTFERYAQEQFPLDYLTQMAFYFVGLTKVQPDVKEGVLLIKNKNTSQYLEFLVDYDVASDVLRVLDVVKSDGIRRDGKEFTGLYGHAMERFAEVERHRSENTLPPRQYDTGDWHCSYCGFSQMCDSSYEEEFSSFTEGADLSEIEDTVKEYVRLSDFKKRTEKTLDEVKEEIKRAMKAKECKKAKSNGYLVSLSLQKRQGLDKSLIPPEILKDVQKETLVEVLNVKHEKLNKKFQKEDSNV
;
A
#
# COMPACT_ATOMS: atom_id res chain seq x y z
N MET A 1 3.05 -20.26 -28.42
CA MET A 1 4.41 -20.47 -27.85
C MET A 1 4.30 -20.77 -26.35
N ILE A 2 5.27 -21.46 -25.73
CA ILE A 2 5.18 -21.89 -24.31
C ILE A 2 4.88 -20.71 -23.37
N ALA A 3 5.52 -19.55 -23.58
CA ALA A 3 5.34 -18.36 -22.75
C ALA A 3 3.91 -17.79 -22.74
N GLU A 4 3.15 -17.97 -23.83
CA GLU A 4 1.75 -17.53 -23.91
C GLU A 4 0.81 -18.48 -23.17
N ILE A 5 1.19 -19.76 -23.11
CA ILE A 5 0.38 -20.83 -22.54
C ILE A 5 0.59 -20.89 -21.03
N ILE A 6 1.81 -20.72 -20.53
CA ILE A 6 2.13 -20.97 -19.11
C ILE A 6 1.34 -20.09 -18.15
N LEU A 7 1.19 -18.79 -18.47
CA LEU A 7 0.39 -17.89 -17.64
C LEU A 7 -1.10 -18.22 -17.73
N LYS A 8 -1.58 -18.65 -18.91
CA LYS A 8 -2.96 -19.10 -19.08
C LYS A 8 -3.22 -20.34 -18.24
N VAL A 9 -2.32 -21.33 -18.27
CA VAL A 9 -2.33 -22.55 -17.45
C VAL A 9 -2.42 -22.24 -15.97
N ALA A 10 -1.55 -21.35 -15.45
CA ALA A 10 -1.62 -20.91 -14.06
C ALA A 10 -3.00 -20.28 -13.71
N GLY A 11 -3.62 -19.61 -14.68
CA GLY A 11 -4.97 -19.08 -14.53
C GLY A 11 -6.10 -20.06 -14.79
N PHE A 12 -5.92 -21.33 -15.16
CA PHE A 12 -7.06 -22.23 -15.45
C PHE A 12 -7.80 -22.69 -14.19
N GLU A 13 -7.11 -22.81 -13.05
CA GLU A 13 -7.67 -23.25 -11.77
C GLU A 13 -8.37 -22.12 -11.01
N LYS A 14 -9.25 -21.37 -11.70
CA LYS A 14 -9.94 -20.21 -11.12
C LYS A 14 -10.95 -20.65 -10.07
N GLY A 15 -10.61 -20.46 -8.80
CA GLY A 15 -11.61 -20.30 -7.73
C GLY A 15 -12.05 -18.85 -7.62
N GLU A 16 -13.36 -18.61 -7.49
CA GLU A 16 -13.81 -17.35 -6.85
C GLU A 16 -13.42 -17.43 -5.38
N PHE A 17 -12.63 -16.48 -4.89
CA PHE A 17 -12.29 -16.41 -3.47
C PHE A 17 -13.50 -15.87 -2.71
N THR A 18 -14.24 -16.76 -2.05
CA THR A 18 -15.29 -16.35 -1.11
C THR A 18 -14.66 -15.72 0.11
N TYR A 19 -15.24 -14.60 0.55
CA TYR A 19 -14.78 -13.94 1.76
C TYR A 19 -15.12 -14.76 3.00
N HIS A 20 -14.14 -14.87 3.88
CA HIS A 20 -14.33 -15.25 5.27
C HIS A 20 -13.25 -14.55 6.12
N PRO A 21 -13.51 -14.30 7.42
CA PRO A 21 -12.51 -13.77 8.34
C PRO A 21 -11.30 -14.71 8.43
N ARG A 22 -10.10 -14.18 8.20
CA ARG A 22 -8.85 -14.95 8.28
C ARG A 22 -7.66 -14.03 8.58
N PRO A 23 -6.59 -14.52 9.24
CA PRO A 23 -5.45 -13.70 9.63
C PRO A 23 -4.81 -12.91 8.47
N SER A 24 -4.73 -13.48 7.26
CA SER A 24 -4.18 -12.79 6.09
C SER A 24 -5.02 -11.62 5.55
N ASN A 25 -6.27 -11.49 6.00
CA ASN A 25 -7.19 -10.39 5.69
C ASN A 25 -7.30 -9.39 6.85
N ALA A 26 -6.64 -9.64 7.98
CA ALA A 26 -6.78 -8.85 9.20
C ALA A 26 -6.06 -7.49 9.16
N GLY A 27 -5.14 -7.33 8.22
CA GLY A 27 -4.26 -6.17 8.13
C GLY A 27 -4.96 -4.82 7.98
N LEU A 28 -4.34 -3.79 8.57
CA LEU A 28 -4.85 -2.41 8.55
C LEU A 28 -4.75 -1.76 7.16
N GLU A 29 -3.80 -2.20 6.32
CA GLU A 29 -3.65 -1.73 4.94
C GLU A 29 -4.63 -2.41 3.97
N ARG A 30 -5.37 -3.45 4.42
CA ARG A 30 -6.47 -4.02 3.62
C ARG A 30 -7.65 -3.06 3.57
N CYS A 31 -8.12 -2.74 2.36
CA CYS A 31 -9.28 -1.87 2.20
C CYS A 31 -10.55 -2.53 2.77
N LEU A 32 -11.12 -1.96 3.83
CA LEU A 32 -12.33 -2.47 4.50
C LEU A 32 -13.51 -2.58 3.53
N ARG A 33 -13.69 -1.58 2.65
CA ARG A 33 -14.75 -1.54 1.65
C ARG A 33 -14.63 -2.68 0.64
N ALA A 34 -13.40 -3.04 0.24
CA ALA A 34 -13.16 -4.19 -0.62
C ALA A 34 -13.55 -5.52 0.06
N MET A 35 -13.29 -5.66 1.37
CA MET A 35 -13.74 -6.82 2.14
C MET A 35 -15.27 -6.87 2.23
N CYS A 36 -15.95 -5.73 2.42
CA CYS A 36 -17.41 -5.63 2.42
C CYS A 36 -18.02 -6.05 1.08
N TYR A 37 -17.45 -5.60 -0.05
CA TYR A 37 -17.88 -6.06 -1.37
C TYR A 37 -17.78 -7.58 -1.52
N GLN A 38 -16.67 -8.18 -1.09
CA GLN A 38 -16.52 -9.64 -1.14
C GLN A 38 -17.50 -10.36 -0.20
N ALA A 39 -17.70 -9.85 1.02
CA ALA A 39 -18.62 -10.41 2.00
C ALA A 39 -20.09 -10.36 1.54
N GLN A 40 -20.44 -9.35 0.73
CA GLN A 40 -21.76 -9.18 0.11
C GLN A 40 -21.87 -9.89 -1.26
N ASN A 41 -20.88 -10.70 -1.65
CA ASN A 41 -20.84 -11.46 -2.91
C ASN A 41 -20.88 -10.60 -4.19
N TYR A 42 -20.39 -9.35 -4.12
CA TYR A 42 -20.19 -8.56 -5.35
C TYR A 42 -19.13 -9.22 -6.22
N ARG A 43 -19.34 -9.18 -7.53
CA ARG A 43 -18.36 -9.66 -8.51
C ARG A 43 -17.39 -8.54 -8.88
N GLY A 44 -16.15 -8.68 -8.43
CA GLY A 44 -15.04 -7.85 -8.88
C GLY A 44 -14.59 -8.23 -10.31
N ARG A 45 -13.70 -7.42 -10.88
CA ARG A 45 -12.98 -7.77 -12.10
C ARG A 45 -12.24 -9.09 -11.89
N LEU A 46 -12.28 -9.96 -12.90
CA LEU A 46 -11.46 -11.16 -12.93
C LEU A 46 -9.98 -10.78 -12.76
N LEU A 47 -9.32 -11.48 -11.84
CA LEU A 47 -7.88 -11.37 -11.68
C LEU A 47 -7.20 -11.88 -12.96
N ALA A 48 -6.16 -11.16 -13.38
CA ALA A 48 -5.40 -11.55 -14.57
C ALA A 48 -4.70 -12.88 -14.32
N ASP A 49 -4.55 -13.72 -15.34
CA ASP A 49 -3.94 -15.05 -15.19
C ASP A 49 -2.52 -14.98 -14.60
N ARG A 50 -1.80 -13.87 -14.91
CA ARG A 50 -0.50 -13.54 -14.31
C ARG A 50 -0.53 -13.43 -12.78
N PHE A 51 -1.63 -12.98 -12.18
CA PHE A 51 -1.75 -12.85 -10.73
C PHE A 51 -1.61 -14.21 -10.03
N PHE A 52 -2.27 -15.25 -10.56
CA PHE A 52 -2.18 -16.61 -10.03
C PHE A 52 -0.75 -17.15 -10.11
N ALA A 53 -0.08 -16.96 -11.26
CA ALA A 53 1.34 -17.32 -11.39
C ALA A 53 2.24 -16.60 -10.35
N VAL A 54 1.93 -15.35 -10.00
CA VAL A 54 2.67 -14.60 -8.97
C VAL A 54 2.38 -15.13 -7.56
N MET A 55 1.15 -15.61 -7.30
CA MET A 55 0.80 -16.25 -6.03
C MET A 55 1.56 -17.58 -5.89
N ASP A 56 1.53 -18.43 -6.91
CA ASP A 56 2.24 -19.72 -6.92
C ASP A 56 3.76 -19.53 -6.80
N ASP A 57 4.32 -18.55 -7.52
CA ASP A 57 5.73 -18.17 -7.38
C ASP A 57 6.06 -17.81 -5.92
N SER A 58 5.16 -17.14 -5.19
CA SER A 58 5.37 -16.81 -3.77
C SER A 58 5.55 -18.05 -2.91
N SER A 59 4.74 -19.09 -3.13
CA SER A 59 4.84 -20.36 -2.41
C SER A 59 6.19 -21.04 -2.66
N TRP A 60 6.71 -20.97 -3.89
CA TRP A 60 8.04 -21.51 -4.19
C TRP A 60 9.19 -20.75 -3.51
N HIS A 61 9.06 -19.43 -3.30
CA HIS A 61 10.04 -18.66 -2.53
C HIS A 61 10.05 -19.05 -1.05
N GLU A 62 8.90 -19.42 -0.49
CA GLU A 62 8.79 -19.95 0.88
C GLU A 62 9.47 -21.31 0.99
N GLU A 63 9.10 -22.27 0.13
CA GLU A 63 9.71 -23.61 0.09
C GLU A 63 11.23 -23.57 -0.03
N LEU A 64 11.75 -22.70 -0.92
CA LEU A 64 13.19 -22.52 -1.08
C LEU A 64 13.86 -21.94 0.18
N THR A 65 13.20 -20.99 0.85
CA THR A 65 13.73 -20.40 2.08
C THR A 65 13.72 -21.41 3.22
N LEU A 66 12.67 -22.21 3.35
CA LEU A 66 12.61 -23.31 4.31
C LEU A 66 13.70 -24.35 4.05
N ASP A 67 13.96 -24.73 2.80
CA ASP A 67 15.08 -25.61 2.44
C ASP A 67 16.45 -25.05 2.87
N PHE A 68 16.67 -23.74 2.73
CA PHE A 68 17.90 -23.11 3.24
C PHE A 68 17.97 -23.10 4.76
N LEU A 69 16.86 -22.83 5.44
CA LEU A 69 16.80 -22.88 6.91
C LEU A 69 17.09 -24.29 7.45
N ARG A 70 16.55 -25.34 6.82
CA ARG A 70 16.86 -26.74 7.19
C ARG A 70 18.32 -27.12 7.00
N LYS A 71 19.05 -26.42 6.14
CA LYS A 71 20.50 -26.60 5.93
C LYS A 71 21.36 -25.72 6.84
N SER A 72 20.72 -24.86 7.63
CA SER A 72 21.38 -23.97 8.58
C SER A 72 21.44 -24.58 9.98
N SER A 73 21.71 -23.76 11.00
CA SER A 73 21.68 -24.14 12.40
C SER A 73 20.28 -24.18 13.01
N PHE A 74 19.24 -23.81 12.26
CA PHE A 74 17.85 -23.83 12.72
C PHE A 74 17.18 -25.17 12.42
N GLN A 75 16.32 -25.63 13.33
CA GLN A 75 15.37 -26.69 13.05
C GLN A 75 14.04 -26.08 12.65
N VAL A 76 13.53 -26.45 11.48
CA VAL A 76 12.18 -26.10 11.02
C VAL A 76 11.23 -27.24 11.41
N HIS A 77 10.11 -26.93 12.05
CA HIS A 77 9.06 -27.91 12.34
C HIS A 77 7.67 -27.26 12.40
N SER A 78 6.63 -28.07 12.62
CA SER A 78 5.23 -27.62 12.71
C SER A 78 4.77 -26.76 11.52
N GLU A 79 5.32 -27.05 10.34
CA GLU A 79 4.99 -26.35 9.10
C GLU A 79 3.51 -26.51 8.75
N GLN A 80 2.89 -25.41 8.30
CA GLN A 80 1.48 -25.39 7.89
C GLN A 80 0.50 -25.81 9.01
N MET A 81 0.94 -25.74 10.27
CA MET A 81 0.11 -26.08 11.43
C MET A 81 -1.07 -25.11 11.53
N VAL A 82 -2.27 -25.67 11.70
CA VAL A 82 -3.50 -24.90 11.88
C VAL A 82 -3.61 -24.43 13.32
N VAL A 83 -3.83 -23.13 13.52
CA VAL A 83 -4.04 -22.52 14.84
C VAL A 83 -5.40 -21.82 14.91
N GLU A 84 -6.08 -21.92 16.05
CA GLU A 84 -7.38 -21.29 16.29
C GLU A 84 -7.19 -19.91 16.92
N CYS A 85 -7.33 -18.86 16.12
CA CYS A 85 -6.91 -17.51 16.49
C CYS A 85 -7.97 -16.69 17.22
N GLY A 86 -9.25 -17.05 17.14
CA GLY A 86 -10.34 -16.26 17.73
C GLY A 86 -11.69 -16.60 17.12
N GLU A 87 -12.78 -16.08 17.69
CA GLU A 87 -14.15 -16.29 17.19
C GLU A 87 -14.80 -14.94 16.83
N VAL A 88 -15.48 -14.90 15.69
CA VAL A 88 -16.27 -13.75 15.22
C VAL A 88 -17.62 -14.22 14.68
N ILE A 89 -18.54 -13.30 14.41
CA ILE A 89 -19.75 -13.62 13.65
C ILE A 89 -19.43 -13.51 12.15
N HIS A 90 -19.79 -14.54 11.39
CA HIS A 90 -19.71 -14.53 9.93
C HIS A 90 -20.98 -15.16 9.37
N ASN A 91 -21.68 -14.45 8.50
CA ASN A 91 -22.97 -14.89 7.97
C ASN A 91 -24.02 -15.16 9.07
N GLY A 92 -24.01 -14.36 10.14
CA GLY A 92 -24.95 -14.46 11.25
C GLY A 92 -24.71 -15.64 12.20
N VAL A 93 -23.62 -16.39 12.04
CA VAL A 93 -23.27 -17.51 12.93
C VAL A 93 -21.86 -17.36 13.51
N PRO A 94 -21.59 -17.91 14.71
CA PRO A 94 -20.23 -17.98 15.25
C PRO A 94 -19.28 -18.69 14.28
N PHE A 95 -18.11 -18.12 14.08
CA PHE A 95 -17.09 -18.57 13.15
C PHE A 95 -15.71 -18.50 13.79
N MET A 96 -15.06 -19.66 13.88
CA MET A 96 -13.70 -19.78 14.39
C MET A 96 -12.69 -19.36 13.31
N ILE A 97 -11.98 -18.27 13.56
CA ILE A 97 -10.86 -17.82 12.73
C ILE A 97 -9.72 -18.82 12.90
N ARG A 98 -9.30 -19.40 11.77
CA ARG A 98 -8.17 -20.33 11.71
C ARG A 98 -7.06 -19.76 10.83
N GLY A 99 -5.84 -19.88 11.32
CA GLY A 99 -4.62 -19.55 10.61
C GLY A 99 -3.82 -20.79 10.25
N LYS A 100 -2.93 -20.68 9.26
CA LYS A 100 -1.84 -21.63 9.04
C LYS A 100 -0.54 -20.88 9.19
N ILE A 101 0.27 -21.26 10.17
CA ILE A 101 1.61 -20.71 10.31
C ILE A 101 2.53 -21.34 9.27
N ASP A 102 3.54 -20.60 8.81
CA ASP A 102 4.50 -21.17 7.86
C ASP A 102 5.41 -22.19 8.57
N GLY A 103 5.71 -21.96 9.86
CA GLY A 103 6.27 -22.98 10.74
C GLY A 103 6.73 -22.44 12.08
N LEU A 104 7.54 -23.25 12.77
CA LEU A 104 8.30 -22.87 13.95
C LEU A 104 9.79 -23.09 13.68
N LEU A 105 10.62 -22.20 14.22
CA LEU A 105 12.08 -22.30 14.17
C LEU A 105 12.62 -22.50 15.58
N THR A 106 13.33 -23.61 15.78
CA THR A 106 14.14 -23.83 16.97
C THR A 106 15.58 -23.42 16.69
N ASP A 107 16.14 -22.55 17.52
CA ASP A 107 17.56 -22.19 17.45
C ASP A 107 18.49 -23.21 18.17
N LEU A 108 19.80 -22.97 18.13
CA LEU A 108 20.79 -23.83 18.81
C LEU A 108 20.67 -23.83 20.34
N ALA A 109 19.99 -22.84 20.94
CA ALA A 109 19.70 -22.79 22.36
C ALA A 109 18.41 -23.53 22.73
N GLY A 110 17.69 -24.09 21.75
CA GLY A 110 16.43 -24.78 21.96
C GLY A 110 15.24 -23.84 22.11
N VAL A 111 15.36 -22.58 21.68
CA VAL A 111 14.26 -21.60 21.75
C VAL A 111 13.43 -21.68 20.48
N ASP A 112 12.14 -22.01 20.64
CA ASP A 112 11.16 -22.02 19.58
C ASP A 112 10.62 -20.61 19.29
N ARG A 113 10.56 -20.25 18.01
CA ARG A 113 10.00 -19.00 17.51
C ARG A 113 8.95 -19.27 16.44
N LEU A 114 7.88 -18.48 16.44
CA LEU A 114 6.95 -18.43 15.30
C LEU A 114 7.72 -18.03 14.05
N PHE A 115 7.53 -18.72 12.93
CA PHE A 115 8.08 -18.34 11.64
C PHE A 115 6.99 -18.00 10.66
N GLU A 116 7.09 -16.81 10.07
CA GLU A 116 6.25 -16.32 8.99
C GLU A 116 7.15 -15.83 7.85
N HIS A 117 6.90 -16.29 6.64
CA HIS A 117 7.65 -15.94 5.45
C HIS A 117 6.78 -15.17 4.45
N LYS A 118 7.33 -14.10 3.87
CA LYS A 118 6.65 -13.33 2.81
C LYS A 118 7.60 -13.07 1.66
N ALA A 119 7.17 -13.38 0.44
CA ALA A 119 7.88 -12.97 -0.77
C ALA A 119 7.17 -11.76 -1.40
N ILE A 120 7.86 -10.63 -1.54
CA ILE A 120 7.29 -9.38 -2.05
C ILE A 120 8.13 -8.75 -3.17
N ASN A 121 7.54 -7.82 -3.90
CA ASN A 121 8.23 -7.10 -4.95
C ASN A 121 9.27 -6.11 -4.38
N HIS A 122 10.21 -5.69 -5.22
CA HIS A 122 11.29 -4.78 -4.83
C HIS A 122 10.82 -3.46 -4.21
N PHE A 123 9.77 -2.82 -4.72
CA PHE A 123 9.30 -1.53 -4.19
C PHE A 123 8.74 -1.65 -2.77
N THR A 124 7.93 -2.68 -2.52
CA THR A 124 7.41 -2.94 -1.17
C THR A 124 8.54 -3.33 -0.21
N PHE A 125 9.52 -4.11 -0.68
CA PHE A 125 10.70 -4.46 0.11
C PHE A 125 11.52 -3.23 0.51
N GLU A 126 11.82 -2.32 -0.42
CA GLU A 126 12.56 -1.09 -0.10
C GLU A 126 11.78 -0.18 0.87
N ARG A 127 10.45 -0.09 0.73
CA ARG A 127 9.60 0.63 1.70
C ARG A 127 9.79 0.08 3.11
N TYR A 128 9.74 -1.25 3.27
CA TYR A 128 9.92 -1.90 4.57
C TYR A 128 11.36 -1.85 5.07
N ALA A 129 12.35 -1.81 4.17
CA ALA A 129 13.75 -1.66 4.54
C ALA A 129 14.07 -0.23 5.04
N GLN A 130 13.41 0.79 4.48
CA GLN A 130 13.74 2.20 4.74
C GLN A 130 13.20 2.73 6.06
N GLU A 131 11.98 2.37 6.46
CA GLU A 131 11.46 2.66 7.82
C GLU A 131 10.03 2.14 8.06
N GLN A 132 9.29 1.80 7.00
CA GLN A 132 7.90 1.35 7.15
C GLN A 132 7.84 -0.06 7.75
N PHE A 133 6.81 -0.31 8.55
CA PHE A 133 6.55 -1.63 9.13
C PHE A 133 5.43 -2.32 8.36
N PRO A 134 5.55 -3.64 8.09
CA PRO A 134 4.55 -4.40 7.34
C PRO A 134 3.34 -4.71 8.22
N LEU A 135 2.51 -3.70 8.52
CA LEU A 135 1.42 -3.81 9.50
C LEU A 135 0.48 -4.98 9.20
N ASP A 136 0.17 -5.24 7.93
CA ASP A 136 -0.65 -6.38 7.53
C ASP A 136 -0.08 -7.73 7.99
N TYR A 137 1.24 -7.90 7.89
CA TYR A 137 1.92 -9.13 8.28
C TYR A 137 2.14 -9.19 9.80
N LEU A 138 2.41 -8.06 10.45
CA LEU A 138 2.50 -8.00 11.91
C LEU A 138 1.15 -8.31 12.58
N THR A 139 0.05 -7.78 12.04
CA THR A 139 -1.30 -8.15 12.48
C THR A 139 -1.56 -9.64 12.26
N GLN A 140 -1.17 -10.21 11.12
CA GLN A 140 -1.28 -11.66 10.88
C GLN A 140 -0.51 -12.47 11.93
N MET A 141 0.71 -12.06 12.30
CA MET A 141 1.47 -12.71 13.36
C MET A 141 0.79 -12.61 14.73
N ALA A 142 0.17 -11.48 15.06
CA ALA A 142 -0.59 -11.33 16.31
C ALA A 142 -1.69 -12.40 16.43
N PHE A 143 -2.44 -12.68 15.35
CA PHE A 143 -3.41 -13.80 15.31
C PHE A 143 -2.74 -15.15 15.57
N TYR A 144 -1.54 -15.36 15.02
CA TYR A 144 -0.81 -16.62 15.17
C TYR A 144 -0.30 -16.81 16.58
N PHE A 145 0.21 -15.78 17.25
CA PHE A 145 0.55 -15.87 18.67
C PHE A 145 -0.64 -16.14 19.58
N VAL A 146 -1.80 -15.52 19.32
CA VAL A 146 -3.05 -15.82 20.05
C VAL A 146 -3.42 -17.30 19.89
N GLY A 147 -3.35 -17.82 18.66
CA GLY A 147 -3.62 -19.22 18.38
C GLY A 147 -2.59 -20.17 18.99
N LEU A 148 -1.30 -19.83 18.89
CA LEU A 148 -0.18 -20.62 19.44
C LEU A 148 -0.21 -20.69 20.95
N THR A 149 -0.61 -19.63 21.65
CA THR A 149 -0.65 -19.62 23.12
C THR A 149 -1.54 -20.73 23.70
N LYS A 150 -2.49 -21.25 22.92
CA LYS A 150 -3.37 -22.37 23.31
C LYS A 150 -2.70 -23.74 23.22
N VAL A 151 -1.67 -23.89 22.38
CA VAL A 151 -1.03 -25.18 22.07
C VAL A 151 0.45 -25.23 22.44
N GLN A 152 1.13 -24.10 22.41
CA GLN A 152 2.53 -23.90 22.74
C GLN A 152 2.72 -22.52 23.42
N PRO A 153 2.34 -22.41 24.71
CA PRO A 153 2.33 -21.14 25.43
C PRO A 153 3.72 -20.52 25.61
N ASP A 154 4.79 -21.29 25.44
CA ASP A 154 6.17 -20.84 25.63
C ASP A 154 6.72 -20.06 24.42
N VAL A 155 6.07 -20.14 23.25
CA VAL A 155 6.45 -19.37 22.06
C VAL A 155 6.01 -17.91 22.25
N LYS A 156 6.96 -17.05 22.64
CA LYS A 156 6.75 -15.61 22.85
C LYS A 156 7.35 -14.73 21.77
N GLU A 157 8.31 -15.27 21.03
CA GLU A 157 9.02 -14.58 19.95
C GLU A 157 8.67 -15.18 18.60
N GLY A 158 8.85 -14.39 17.55
CA GLY A 158 8.63 -14.79 16.18
C GLY A 158 9.52 -14.04 15.21
N VAL A 159 9.67 -14.61 14.02
CA VAL A 159 10.45 -14.07 12.93
C VAL A 159 9.53 -13.90 11.73
N LEU A 160 9.32 -12.65 11.31
CA LEU A 160 8.79 -12.36 9.98
C LEU A 160 9.95 -12.17 9.03
N LEU A 161 10.13 -13.15 8.14
CA LEU A 161 11.18 -13.16 7.14
C LEU A 161 10.63 -12.75 5.77
N ILE A 162 11.04 -11.59 5.30
CA ILE A 162 10.61 -11.04 4.02
C ILE A 162 11.70 -11.22 2.98
N LYS A 163 11.38 -11.90 1.87
CA LYS A 163 12.24 -12.06 0.70
C LYS A 163 11.87 -11.09 -0.41
N ASN A 164 12.86 -10.40 -0.96
CA ASN A 164 12.73 -9.65 -2.20
C ASN A 164 12.72 -10.63 -3.40
N LYS A 165 11.60 -10.70 -4.12
CA LYS A 165 11.47 -11.57 -5.32
C LYS A 165 12.45 -11.21 -6.44
N ASN A 166 12.88 -9.96 -6.52
CA ASN A 166 13.71 -9.45 -7.61
C ASN A 166 15.21 -9.62 -7.35
N THR A 167 15.66 -9.46 -6.11
CA THR A 167 17.09 -9.41 -5.75
C THR A 167 17.54 -10.58 -4.87
N SER A 168 16.60 -11.39 -4.36
CA SER A 168 16.83 -12.43 -3.36
C SER A 168 17.46 -11.92 -2.05
N GLN A 169 17.35 -10.62 -1.78
CA GLN A 169 17.66 -10.05 -0.47
C GLN A 169 16.60 -10.44 0.55
N TYR A 170 17.01 -10.58 1.79
CA TYR A 170 16.13 -10.82 2.94
C TYR A 170 16.08 -9.60 3.86
N LEU A 171 14.92 -9.44 4.51
CA LEU A 171 14.65 -8.50 5.58
C LEU A 171 13.93 -9.27 6.68
N GLU A 172 14.51 -9.30 7.86
CA GLU A 172 14.03 -10.01 9.04
C GLU A 172 13.44 -9.02 10.03
N PHE A 173 12.28 -9.34 10.59
CA PHE A 173 11.72 -8.66 11.75
C PHE A 173 11.62 -9.67 12.88
N LEU A 174 12.45 -9.49 13.91
CA LEU A 174 12.31 -10.23 15.17
C LEU A 174 11.23 -9.54 15.99
N VAL A 175 10.22 -10.29 16.42
CA VAL A 175 9.07 -9.75 17.15
C VAL A 175 8.82 -10.50 18.45
N ASP A 176 8.34 -9.80 19.45
CA ASP A 176 7.63 -10.37 20.60
C ASP A 176 6.15 -9.98 20.55
N TYR A 177 5.31 -10.78 21.21
CA TYR A 177 3.90 -10.44 21.37
C TYR A 177 3.37 -10.79 22.76
N ASP A 178 2.89 -9.77 23.47
CA ASP A 178 2.12 -9.93 24.69
C ASP A 178 0.63 -10.02 24.36
N VAL A 179 0.11 -11.25 24.38
CA VAL A 179 -1.29 -11.57 24.10
C VAL A 179 -2.24 -10.91 25.10
N ALA A 180 -1.84 -10.76 26.37
CA ALA A 180 -2.74 -10.26 27.41
C ALA A 180 -3.00 -8.76 27.25
N SER A 181 -1.98 -8.00 26.84
CA SER A 181 -2.10 -6.56 26.59
C SER A 181 -2.34 -6.20 25.12
N ASP A 182 -2.33 -7.16 24.20
CA ASP A 182 -2.35 -6.94 22.73
C ASP A 182 -1.25 -5.96 22.30
N VAL A 183 -0.01 -6.29 22.66
CA VAL A 183 1.17 -5.48 22.34
C VAL A 183 2.18 -6.31 21.57
N LEU A 184 2.42 -5.92 20.31
CA LEU A 184 3.47 -6.47 19.47
C LEU A 184 4.68 -5.54 19.49
N ARG A 185 5.85 -6.05 19.84
CA ARG A 185 7.10 -5.30 19.73
C ARG A 185 7.93 -5.90 18.62
N VAL A 186 8.29 -5.08 17.65
CA VAL A 186 9.44 -5.41 16.80
C VAL A 186 10.68 -5.09 17.63
N LEU A 187 11.51 -6.10 17.86
CA LEU A 187 12.72 -6.01 18.67
C LEU A 187 13.91 -5.57 17.82
N ASP A 188 14.08 -6.17 16.65
CA ASP A 188 15.15 -5.87 15.71
C ASP A 188 14.66 -6.01 14.27
N VAL A 189 15.22 -5.22 13.37
CA VAL A 189 15.00 -5.33 11.93
C VAL A 189 16.35 -5.46 11.24
N VAL A 190 16.59 -6.61 10.63
CA VAL A 190 17.89 -6.95 10.04
C VAL A 190 17.74 -7.20 8.55
N LYS A 191 18.48 -6.44 7.75
CA LYS A 191 18.61 -6.70 6.32
C LYS A 191 19.78 -7.63 6.06
N SER A 192 19.67 -8.48 5.06
CA SER A 192 20.69 -9.45 4.63
C SER A 192 22.06 -8.85 4.27
N ASP A 193 22.16 -7.53 4.05
CA ASP A 193 23.44 -6.81 3.87
C ASP A 193 24.08 -6.36 5.20
N GLY A 194 23.48 -6.74 6.34
CA GLY A 194 23.95 -6.44 7.68
C GLY A 194 23.43 -5.12 8.26
N ILE A 195 22.65 -4.34 7.50
CA ILE A 195 22.04 -3.11 8.02
C ILE A 195 20.98 -3.47 9.05
N ARG A 196 21.04 -2.82 10.21
CA ARG A 196 20.07 -2.96 11.30
C ARG A 196 19.37 -1.64 11.59
N ARG A 197 18.15 -1.74 12.10
CA ARG A 197 17.44 -0.60 12.68
C ARG A 197 16.58 -1.05 13.86
N ASP A 198 16.38 -0.12 14.78
CA ASP A 198 15.53 -0.35 15.95
C ASP A 198 14.10 -0.65 15.51
N GLY A 199 13.46 -1.53 16.25
CA GLY A 199 12.06 -1.84 16.03
C GLY A 199 11.11 -0.81 16.67
N LYS A 200 9.84 -1.19 16.78
CA LYS A 200 8.75 -0.33 17.23
C LYS A 200 7.68 -1.17 17.91
N GLU A 201 7.00 -0.56 18.88
CA GLU A 201 5.84 -1.14 19.55
C GLU A 201 4.53 -0.77 18.83
N PHE A 202 3.62 -1.74 18.75
CA PHE A 202 2.28 -1.62 18.20
C PHE A 202 1.27 -2.19 19.17
N THR A 203 0.26 -1.40 19.51
CA THR A 203 -0.79 -1.78 20.46
C THR A 203 -2.12 -2.00 19.74
N GLY A 204 -2.87 -3.02 20.14
CA GLY A 204 -4.23 -3.25 19.65
C GLY A 204 -4.30 -3.89 18.25
N LEU A 205 -3.24 -4.51 17.74
CA LEU A 205 -3.24 -5.04 16.38
C LEU A 205 -4.28 -6.15 16.21
N TYR A 206 -4.39 -7.05 17.18
CA TYR A 206 -5.37 -8.14 17.14
C TYR A 206 -6.79 -7.61 17.38
N GLY A 207 -6.98 -6.78 18.42
CA GLY A 207 -8.26 -6.18 18.78
C GLY A 207 -8.88 -5.39 17.62
N HIS A 208 -8.12 -4.46 17.02
CA HIS A 208 -8.60 -3.69 15.88
C HIS A 208 -8.97 -4.58 14.68
N ALA A 209 -8.23 -5.66 14.43
CA ALA A 209 -8.58 -6.59 13.37
C ALA A 209 -9.89 -7.36 13.65
N MET A 210 -10.12 -7.77 14.90
CA MET A 210 -11.37 -8.40 15.31
C MET A 210 -12.55 -7.44 15.16
N GLU A 211 -12.38 -6.16 15.55
CA GLU A 211 -13.37 -5.10 15.32
C GLU A 211 -13.66 -4.90 13.84
N ARG A 212 -12.63 -4.90 12.98
CA ARG A 212 -12.80 -4.79 11.53
C ARG A 212 -13.59 -5.94 10.94
N PHE A 213 -13.38 -7.18 11.40
CA PHE A 213 -14.20 -8.31 10.96
C PHE A 213 -15.66 -8.17 11.40
N ALA A 214 -15.90 -7.70 12.63
CA ALA A 214 -17.24 -7.39 13.11
C ALA A 214 -17.89 -6.25 12.30
N GLU A 215 -17.11 -5.24 11.90
CA GLU A 215 -17.58 -4.13 11.07
C GLU A 215 -17.96 -4.59 9.66
N VAL A 216 -17.19 -5.49 9.05
CA VAL A 216 -17.58 -6.12 7.76
C VAL A 216 -18.90 -6.87 7.91
N GLU A 217 -19.06 -7.66 8.97
CA GLU A 217 -20.29 -8.40 9.21
C GLU A 217 -21.50 -7.48 9.44
N ARG A 218 -21.31 -6.38 10.18
CA ARG A 218 -22.33 -5.34 10.35
C ARG A 218 -22.76 -4.76 9.00
N HIS A 219 -21.82 -4.28 8.20
CA HIS A 219 -22.10 -3.74 6.86
C HIS A 219 -22.75 -4.77 5.93
N ARG A 220 -22.32 -6.04 5.98
CA ARG A 220 -22.95 -7.14 5.25
C ARG A 220 -24.41 -7.34 5.67
N SER A 221 -24.71 -7.31 6.96
CA SER A 221 -26.07 -7.51 7.49
C SER A 221 -27.00 -6.33 7.19
N GLU A 222 -26.46 -5.11 7.18
CA GLU A 222 -27.20 -3.87 6.90
C GLU A 222 -27.29 -3.55 5.41
N ASN A 223 -26.57 -4.31 4.56
CA ASN A 223 -26.40 -4.02 3.13
C ASN A 223 -25.88 -2.58 2.87
N THR A 224 -24.93 -2.14 3.70
CA THR A 224 -24.26 -0.84 3.62
C THR A 224 -22.78 -1.02 3.30
N LEU A 225 -22.08 0.08 3.01
CA LEU A 225 -20.64 0.08 2.77
C LEU A 225 -19.96 1.09 3.71
N PRO A 226 -18.74 0.81 4.19
CA PRO A 226 -17.97 1.78 4.95
C PRO A 226 -17.47 2.92 4.04
N PRO A 227 -17.02 4.04 4.63
CA PRO A 227 -16.31 5.10 3.91
C PRO A 227 -15.11 4.57 3.12
N ARG A 228 -14.68 5.31 2.11
CA ARG A 228 -13.45 4.98 1.39
C ARG A 228 -12.24 5.19 2.29
N GLN A 229 -11.35 4.19 2.30
CA GLN A 229 -10.09 4.25 3.04
C GLN A 229 -8.96 4.90 2.20
N TYR A 230 -9.08 4.83 0.87
CA TYR A 230 -8.06 5.28 -0.07
C TYR A 230 -8.66 6.16 -1.14
N ASP A 231 -7.90 7.18 -1.54
CA ASP A 231 -8.29 8.09 -2.61
C ASP A 231 -8.34 7.39 -3.97
N THR A 232 -9.08 8.01 -4.90
CA THR A 232 -9.12 7.54 -6.27
C THR A 232 -7.72 7.60 -6.91
N GLY A 233 -7.29 6.51 -7.53
CA GLY A 233 -5.95 6.40 -8.13
C GLY A 233 -4.84 5.96 -7.18
N ASP A 234 -5.14 5.72 -5.89
CA ASP A 234 -4.17 5.10 -4.97
C ASP A 234 -3.72 3.71 -5.48
N TRP A 235 -2.48 3.33 -5.17
CA TRP A 235 -1.92 2.06 -5.61
C TRP A 235 -2.68 0.85 -5.06
N HIS A 236 -3.30 0.96 -3.88
CA HIS A 236 -4.18 -0.08 -3.33
C HIS A 236 -5.39 -0.31 -4.24
N CYS A 237 -5.93 0.75 -4.83
CA CYS A 237 -7.07 0.69 -5.75
C CYS A 237 -6.68 0.11 -7.12
N SER A 238 -5.42 0.31 -7.56
CA SER A 238 -4.93 -0.15 -8.87
C SER A 238 -5.00 -1.67 -9.06
N TYR A 239 -4.85 -2.44 -7.98
CA TYR A 239 -4.96 -3.91 -7.98
C TYR A 239 -6.28 -4.42 -7.39
N CYS A 240 -7.14 -3.52 -6.93
CA CYS A 240 -8.43 -3.88 -6.36
C CYS A 240 -9.39 -4.36 -7.46
N GLY A 241 -9.96 -5.55 -7.31
CA GLY A 241 -10.97 -6.08 -8.23
C GLY A 241 -12.27 -5.25 -8.23
N PHE A 242 -12.50 -4.43 -7.21
CA PHE A 242 -13.72 -3.63 -7.05
C PHE A 242 -13.52 -2.16 -7.39
N SER A 243 -12.34 -1.73 -7.82
CA SER A 243 -12.03 -0.30 -8.06
C SER A 243 -13.04 0.36 -8.98
N GLN A 244 -13.38 -0.24 -10.12
CA GLN A 244 -14.36 0.33 -11.06
C GLN A 244 -15.75 0.56 -10.43
N MET A 245 -16.24 -0.41 -9.65
CA MET A 245 -17.53 -0.32 -8.95
C MET A 245 -17.48 0.68 -7.79
N CYS A 246 -16.34 0.72 -7.11
CA CYS A 246 -16.10 1.73 -6.09
C CYS A 246 -16.15 3.10 -6.75
N ASP A 247 -15.33 3.37 -7.75
CA ASP A 247 -15.18 4.67 -8.42
C ASP A 247 -16.47 5.15 -9.09
N SER A 248 -17.32 4.25 -9.61
CA SER A 248 -18.58 4.65 -10.25
C SER A 248 -19.58 5.33 -9.31
N SER A 249 -19.46 5.12 -8.00
CA SER A 249 -20.28 5.80 -6.99
C SER A 249 -19.62 7.05 -6.40
N TYR A 250 -18.39 7.37 -6.83
CA TYR A 250 -17.61 8.43 -6.19
C TYR A 250 -18.14 9.83 -6.49
N GLU A 251 -18.64 10.07 -7.71
CA GLU A 251 -19.19 11.39 -8.08
C GLU A 251 -20.41 11.76 -7.24
N GLU A 252 -21.30 10.79 -6.99
CA GLU A 252 -22.47 10.97 -6.11
C GLU A 252 -22.06 11.17 -4.65
N GLU A 253 -21.07 10.38 -4.17
CA GLU A 253 -20.50 10.51 -2.83
C GLU A 253 -19.88 11.90 -2.62
N PHE A 254 -19.05 12.35 -3.56
CA PHE A 254 -18.40 13.66 -3.51
C PHE A 254 -19.41 14.81 -3.57
N SER A 255 -20.46 14.68 -4.39
CA SER A 255 -21.53 15.68 -4.49
C SER A 255 -22.37 15.80 -3.20
N SER A 256 -22.31 14.80 -2.31
CA SER A 256 -22.98 14.83 -1.01
C SER A 256 -22.18 15.54 0.09
N PHE A 257 -20.93 15.94 -0.18
CA PHE A 257 -20.10 16.62 0.81
C PHE A 257 -20.67 17.99 1.18
N THR A 258 -20.55 18.36 2.45
CA THR A 258 -21.09 19.63 2.95
C THR A 258 -20.23 20.80 2.48
N GLU A 259 -20.86 21.80 1.88
CA GLU A 259 -20.19 23.06 1.52
C GLU A 259 -20.03 23.98 2.74
N GLY A 260 -18.90 24.68 2.84
CA GLY A 260 -18.68 25.72 3.85
C GLY A 260 -18.38 25.21 5.25
N ALA A 261 -17.85 23.98 5.39
CA ALA A 261 -17.32 23.50 6.66
C ALA A 261 -16.19 24.42 7.17
N ASP A 262 -16.18 24.68 8.48
CA ASP A 262 -15.08 25.35 9.14
C ASP A 262 -13.89 24.38 9.23
N LEU A 263 -12.72 24.84 8.77
CA LEU A 263 -11.46 24.10 8.75
C LEU A 263 -10.38 24.81 9.60
N SER A 264 -10.81 25.59 10.60
CA SER A 264 -9.93 26.37 11.48
C SER A 264 -8.87 25.50 12.18
N GLU A 265 -9.16 24.22 12.42
CA GLU A 265 -8.23 23.26 13.04
C GLU A 265 -7.00 22.92 12.18
N ILE A 266 -7.07 23.16 10.86
CA ILE A 266 -5.95 22.96 9.94
C ILE A 266 -5.44 24.27 9.31
N GLU A 267 -5.76 25.42 9.89
CA GLU A 267 -5.40 26.74 9.34
C GLU A 267 -3.90 26.86 9.04
N ASP A 268 -3.04 26.39 9.94
CA ASP A 268 -1.58 26.45 9.77
C ASP A 268 -1.11 25.58 8.60
N THR A 269 -1.72 24.41 8.38
CA THR A 269 -1.44 23.55 7.22
C THR A 269 -1.84 24.25 5.92
N VAL A 270 -2.99 24.93 5.91
CA VAL A 270 -3.46 25.69 4.74
C VAL A 270 -2.51 26.86 4.43
N LYS A 271 -2.07 27.61 5.45
CA LYS A 271 -1.09 28.69 5.30
C LYS A 271 0.23 28.18 4.74
N GLU A 272 0.73 27.07 5.27
CA GLU A 272 1.97 26.47 4.81
C GLU A 272 1.87 25.99 3.36
N TYR A 273 0.75 25.37 2.98
CA TYR A 273 0.49 24.99 1.59
C TYR A 273 0.55 26.19 0.64
N VAL A 274 -0.10 27.31 0.99
CA VAL A 274 -0.07 28.54 0.17
C VAL A 274 1.37 29.06 0.02
N ARG A 275 2.11 29.12 1.13
CA ARG A 275 3.52 29.56 1.13
C ARG A 275 4.38 28.70 0.22
N LEU A 276 4.27 27.37 0.34
CA LEU A 276 5.02 26.41 -0.48
C LEU A 276 4.60 26.47 -1.96
N SER A 277 3.32 26.66 -2.25
CA SER A 277 2.80 26.80 -3.61
C SER A 277 3.38 28.05 -4.29
N ASP A 278 3.45 29.18 -3.59
CA ASP A 278 4.05 30.40 -4.09
C ASP A 278 5.57 30.28 -4.26
N PHE A 279 6.25 29.64 -3.30
CA PHE A 279 7.67 29.36 -3.41
C PHE A 279 7.99 28.46 -4.61
N LYS A 280 7.19 27.41 -4.83
CA LYS A 280 7.30 26.53 -6.00
C LYS A 280 7.16 27.31 -7.30
N LYS A 281 6.12 28.13 -7.45
CA LYS A 281 5.92 28.97 -8.65
C LYS A 281 7.10 29.91 -8.92
N ARG A 282 7.63 30.57 -7.88
CA ARG A 282 8.80 31.46 -8.01
C ARG A 282 10.05 30.68 -8.41
N THR A 283 10.24 29.51 -7.83
CA THR A 283 11.39 28.64 -8.10
C THR A 283 11.33 28.08 -9.52
N GLU A 284 10.15 27.62 -9.98
CA GLU A 284 9.93 27.16 -11.35
C GLU A 284 10.22 28.28 -12.36
N LYS A 285 9.70 29.48 -12.11
CA LYS A 285 9.99 30.66 -12.94
C LYS A 285 11.49 30.97 -12.99
N THR A 286 12.16 30.97 -11.84
CA THR A 286 13.61 31.24 -11.75
C THR A 286 14.41 30.16 -12.50
N LEU A 287 14.02 28.89 -12.38
CA LEU A 287 14.65 27.78 -13.07
C LEU A 287 14.53 27.92 -14.59
N ASP A 288 13.36 28.32 -15.09
CA ASP A 288 13.14 28.58 -16.52
C ASP A 288 13.97 29.78 -17.01
N GLU A 289 14.07 30.86 -16.23
CA GLU A 289 14.91 32.02 -16.55
C GLU A 289 16.40 31.63 -16.64
N VAL A 290 16.93 30.91 -15.65
CA VAL A 290 18.31 30.40 -15.64
C VAL A 290 18.57 29.44 -16.79
N LYS A 291 17.62 28.55 -17.10
CA LYS A 291 17.71 27.62 -18.23
C LYS A 291 17.81 28.36 -19.57
N GLU A 292 17.04 29.43 -19.77
CA GLU A 292 17.13 30.26 -20.97
C GLU A 292 18.42 31.10 -21.00
N GLU A 293 18.93 31.56 -19.87
CA GLU A 293 20.25 32.18 -19.79
C GLU A 293 21.38 31.22 -20.20
N ILE A 294 21.40 30.00 -19.65
CA ILE A 294 22.37 28.95 -20.02
C ILE A 294 22.29 28.66 -21.52
N LYS A 295 21.08 28.49 -22.07
CA LYS A 295 20.88 28.27 -23.52
C LYS A 295 21.41 29.44 -24.34
N ARG A 296 21.14 30.69 -23.94
CA ARG A 296 21.65 31.89 -24.62
C ARG A 296 23.18 31.92 -24.60
N ALA A 297 23.80 31.66 -23.45
CA ALA A 297 25.25 31.60 -23.31
C ALA A 297 25.88 30.48 -24.18
N MET A 298 25.26 29.30 -24.25
CA MET A 298 25.73 28.21 -25.12
C MET A 298 25.57 28.54 -26.60
N LYS A 299 24.46 29.16 -27.02
CA LYS A 299 24.24 29.61 -28.40
C LYS A 299 25.23 30.70 -28.81
N ALA A 300 25.51 31.67 -27.93
CA ALA A 300 26.47 32.74 -28.19
C ALA A 300 27.91 32.22 -28.36
N LYS A 301 28.24 31.07 -27.73
CA LYS A 301 29.53 30.37 -27.89
C LYS A 301 29.50 29.29 -28.99
N GLU A 302 28.40 29.18 -29.72
CA GLU A 302 28.18 28.19 -30.78
C GLU A 302 28.49 26.74 -30.35
N CYS A 303 28.33 26.43 -29.06
CA CYS A 303 28.71 25.14 -28.51
C CYS A 303 27.49 24.29 -28.13
N LYS A 304 27.56 22.99 -28.42
CA LYS A 304 26.54 22.00 -28.00
C LYS A 304 26.87 21.34 -26.67
N LYS A 305 28.12 21.46 -26.20
CA LYS A 305 28.61 20.98 -24.91
C LYS A 305 29.54 22.02 -24.30
N ALA A 306 29.43 22.28 -23.02
CA ALA A 306 30.28 23.19 -22.26
C ALA A 306 30.57 22.63 -20.86
N LYS A 307 31.69 23.01 -20.27
CA LYS A 307 31.99 22.78 -18.86
C LYS A 307 31.97 24.10 -18.10
N SER A 308 31.41 24.10 -16.90
CA SER A 308 31.44 25.23 -15.98
C SER A 308 31.56 24.72 -14.54
N ASN A 309 32.65 25.03 -13.83
CA ASN A 309 32.88 24.68 -12.42
C ASN A 309 32.48 23.24 -12.03
N GLY A 310 32.94 22.24 -12.79
CA GLY A 310 32.66 20.82 -12.52
C GLY A 310 31.36 20.29 -13.13
N TYR A 311 30.49 21.16 -13.66
CA TYR A 311 29.26 20.76 -14.34
C TYR A 311 29.47 20.63 -15.84
N LEU A 312 28.89 19.59 -16.45
CA LEU A 312 28.80 19.40 -17.89
C LEU A 312 27.41 19.83 -18.37
N VAL A 313 27.35 20.80 -19.26
CA VAL A 313 26.10 21.30 -19.85
C VAL A 313 26.04 20.89 -21.31
N SER A 314 24.91 20.35 -21.76
CA SER A 314 24.71 19.95 -23.16
C SER A 314 23.36 20.36 -23.71
N LEU A 315 23.35 20.85 -24.95
CA LEU A 315 22.15 21.07 -25.74
C LEU A 315 21.99 19.91 -26.73
N SER A 316 20.93 19.13 -26.55
CA SER A 316 20.51 18.08 -27.47
C SER A 316 19.20 18.45 -28.13
N LEU A 317 19.09 18.22 -29.43
CA LEU A 317 17.84 18.32 -30.15
C LEU A 317 17.15 16.96 -30.09
N GLN A 318 15.95 16.90 -29.52
CA GLN A 318 15.15 15.67 -29.46
C GLN A 318 13.92 15.82 -30.34
N LYS A 319 13.72 14.86 -31.25
CA LYS A 319 12.44 14.72 -31.96
C LYS A 319 11.46 14.04 -31.00
N ARG A 320 10.36 14.71 -30.68
CA ARG A 320 9.25 14.12 -29.93
C ARG A 320 8.12 13.85 -30.90
N GLN A 321 7.60 12.64 -30.88
CA GLN A 321 6.35 12.30 -31.56
C GLN A 321 5.20 12.68 -30.61
N GLY A 322 4.29 13.52 -31.09
CA GLY A 322 3.07 13.87 -30.39
C GLY A 322 1.87 13.47 -31.25
N LEU A 323 0.76 13.13 -30.60
CA LEU A 323 -0.51 12.93 -31.29
C LEU A 323 -1.08 14.29 -31.69
N ASP A 324 -1.19 14.52 -33.00
CA ASP A 324 -1.97 15.63 -33.52
C ASP A 324 -3.44 15.24 -33.49
N LYS A 325 -4.13 15.69 -32.43
CA LYS A 325 -5.55 15.40 -32.21
C LYS A 325 -6.45 15.91 -33.34
N SER A 326 -6.01 16.88 -34.14
CA SER A 326 -6.77 17.40 -35.26
C SER A 326 -6.85 16.44 -36.45
N LEU A 327 -5.91 15.49 -36.53
CA LEU A 327 -5.84 14.48 -37.59
C LEU A 327 -6.56 13.18 -37.24
N ILE A 328 -7.14 13.08 -36.04
CA ILE A 328 -7.85 11.90 -35.57
C ILE A 328 -9.34 12.14 -35.77
N PRO A 329 -10.06 11.26 -36.50
CA PRO A 329 -11.50 11.37 -36.67
C PRO A 329 -12.22 11.44 -35.31
N PRO A 330 -13.24 12.31 -35.14
CA PRO A 330 -13.94 12.50 -33.87
C PRO A 330 -14.50 11.19 -33.29
N GLU A 331 -14.96 10.28 -34.14
CA GLU A 331 -15.45 8.95 -33.77
C GLU A 331 -14.37 8.10 -33.08
N ILE A 332 -13.15 8.05 -33.64
CA ILE A 332 -12.02 7.33 -33.04
C ILE A 332 -11.57 8.04 -31.76
N LEU A 333 -11.56 9.38 -31.78
CA LEU A 333 -11.15 10.18 -30.63
C LEU A 333 -12.06 9.93 -29.41
N LYS A 334 -13.37 9.77 -29.65
CA LYS A 334 -14.35 9.43 -28.62
C LYS A 334 -14.14 8.03 -28.07
N ASP A 335 -13.81 7.07 -28.92
CA ASP A 335 -13.61 5.66 -28.52
C ASP A 335 -12.29 5.43 -27.75
N VAL A 336 -11.29 6.31 -27.91
CA VAL A 336 -10.00 6.21 -27.21
C VAL A 336 -9.87 7.13 -26.00
N GLN A 337 -10.80 8.07 -25.82
CA GLN A 337 -10.80 8.97 -24.67
C GLN A 337 -11.42 8.28 -23.46
N LYS A 338 -10.64 8.18 -22.38
CA LYS A 338 -11.10 7.71 -21.09
C LYS A 338 -11.31 8.90 -20.17
N GLU A 339 -12.54 9.09 -19.71
CA GLU A 339 -12.82 10.01 -18.62
C GLU A 339 -12.23 9.44 -17.33
N THR A 340 -11.53 10.28 -16.58
CA THR A 340 -10.94 9.93 -15.29
C THR A 340 -11.29 11.05 -14.34
N LEU A 341 -11.96 10.71 -13.24
CA LEU A 341 -12.22 11.66 -12.15
C LEU A 341 -10.89 11.99 -11.48
N VAL A 342 -10.63 13.27 -11.28
CA VAL A 342 -9.44 13.78 -10.59
C VAL A 342 -9.89 14.86 -9.63
N GLU A 343 -9.57 14.67 -8.35
CA GLU A 343 -9.77 15.69 -7.33
C GLU A 343 -8.71 16.78 -7.49
N VAL A 344 -9.14 18.05 -7.46
CA VAL A 344 -8.26 19.20 -7.63
C VAL A 344 -8.38 20.13 -6.43
N LEU A 345 -7.37 20.13 -5.58
CA LEU A 345 -7.26 21.08 -4.47
C LEU A 345 -6.99 22.49 -5.00
N ASN A 346 -7.89 23.42 -4.70
CA ASN A 346 -7.77 24.84 -5.03
C ASN A 346 -7.82 25.70 -3.76
N VAL A 347 -6.67 26.25 -3.35
CA VAL A 347 -6.60 27.17 -2.21
C VAL A 347 -6.46 28.60 -2.73
N LYS A 348 -7.38 29.49 -2.34
CA LYS A 348 -7.39 30.91 -2.71
C LYS A 348 -7.59 31.75 -1.46
N HIS A 349 -6.93 32.90 -1.40
CA HIS A 349 -7.29 33.91 -0.41
C HIS A 349 -8.68 34.46 -0.72
N GLU A 350 -9.55 34.47 0.28
CA GLU A 350 -10.81 35.19 0.18
C GLU A 350 -10.48 36.67 -0.04
N LYS A 351 -10.94 37.22 -1.16
CA LYS A 351 -10.80 38.65 -1.42
C LYS A 351 -11.73 39.35 -0.45
N LEU A 352 -11.19 39.93 0.61
CA LEU A 352 -11.91 40.90 1.43
C LEU A 352 -12.54 41.94 0.50
N ASN A 353 -13.88 41.96 0.44
CA ASN A 353 -14.63 42.95 -0.31
C ASN A 353 -14.28 44.33 0.26
N LYS A 354 -13.38 45.05 -0.41
CA LYS A 354 -13.08 46.48 -0.14
C LYS A 354 -14.30 47.32 -0.53
N LYS A 355 -15.36 47.28 0.28
CA LYS A 355 -16.53 48.16 0.16
C LYS A 355 -16.66 49.18 1.29
N PHE A 356 -15.71 49.24 2.22
CA PHE A 356 -15.69 50.22 3.32
C PHE A 356 -14.36 50.97 3.41
N GLN A 357 -14.06 51.83 2.43
CA GLN A 357 -13.14 52.98 2.59
C GLN A 357 -13.50 54.04 1.56
N LYS A 358 -14.68 54.65 1.69
CA LYS A 358 -15.05 55.89 0.98
C LYS A 358 -16.14 56.68 1.71
N GLU A 359 -16.12 56.67 3.04
CA GLU A 359 -16.89 57.59 3.88
C GLU A 359 -15.99 57.93 5.06
N ASP A 360 -15.00 58.82 4.84
CA ASP A 360 -14.36 59.66 5.88
C ASP A 360 -13.36 60.66 5.27
N SER A 361 -13.60 61.07 4.02
CA SER A 361 -12.86 62.17 3.39
C SER A 361 -13.83 63.02 2.57
N ASN A 362 -14.71 63.71 3.27
CA ASN A 362 -15.33 64.97 2.84
C ASN A 362 -15.70 65.76 4.10
N VAL A 363 -14.72 66.56 4.53
CA VAL A 363 -14.94 67.88 5.12
C VAL A 363 -15.52 68.78 4.03
#